data_AF-A0A953ZEG3-F1
#
_entry.id   AF-A0A953ZEG3-F1
#
_cell.length_a   1.000
_cell.length_b   1.000
_cell.length_c   1.000
_cell.angle_alpha   90.00
_cell.angle_beta   90.00
_cell.angle_gamma   90.00
#
_symmetry.space_group_name_H-M   'P 1'
#
loop_
_entity.id
_entity.type
_entity.pdbx_description
1 polymer ?
#
loop_
_entity_poly.entity_id
_entity_poly.type
_entity_poly.pdbx_seq_one_letter_code
_entity_poly.pdbx_strand_id
1 'polypeptide(L)'
;MNITESERTRRRVAAIVWLTALLLLTTASLLLVNCSHEVQEDDAAAYDPLAKAYASAGSYNNREAGVPSMCYTKTGGVSNPCWTCHTTPVFPNELIDWQLQEEYAFSDVALTNHWSNLFTDRSSGIKAISDNAALQYVR
;
A
#
# COMPACT_ATOMS: atom_id res chain seq x y z
N MET A 1 -36.22 -36.51 -51.41
CA MET A 1 -34.98 -37.23 -51.05
C MET A 1 -34.91 -37.22 -49.52
N ASN A 2 -35.33 -38.31 -48.87
CA ASN A 2 -35.42 -38.37 -47.41
C ASN A 2 -34.05 -38.69 -46.82
N ILE A 3 -33.52 -37.78 -46.00
CA ILE A 3 -32.29 -38.00 -45.22
C ILE A 3 -32.56 -39.19 -44.30
N THR A 4 -31.74 -40.24 -44.40
CA THR A 4 -31.89 -41.45 -43.59
C THR A 4 -31.61 -41.14 -42.11
N GLU A 5 -32.21 -41.91 -41.20
CA GLU A 5 -32.01 -41.73 -39.76
C GLU A 5 -30.53 -41.86 -39.35
N SER A 6 -29.78 -42.74 -40.03
CA SER A 6 -28.33 -42.86 -39.90
C SER A 6 -27.59 -41.54 -40.22
N GLU A 7 -28.02 -40.84 -41.27
CA GLU A 7 -27.40 -39.59 -41.69
C GLU A 7 -27.77 -38.43 -40.76
N ARG A 8 -28.99 -38.43 -40.21
CA ARG A 8 -29.42 -37.48 -39.17
C ARG A 8 -28.60 -37.66 -37.88
N THR A 9 -28.35 -38.91 -37.47
CA THR A 9 -27.51 -39.22 -36.30
C THR A 9 -26.07 -38.80 -36.50
N ARG A 10 -25.47 -39.05 -37.68
CA ARG A 10 -24.11 -38.57 -37.99
C ARG A 10 -24.00 -37.05 -37.95
N ARG A 11 -24.99 -36.32 -38.49
CA ARG A 11 -25.01 -34.85 -38.43
C ARG A 11 -25.15 -34.32 -37.00
N ARG A 12 -25.95 -34.98 -36.15
CA ARG A 12 -26.07 -34.63 -34.72
C ARG A 12 -24.79 -34.87 -33.95
N VAL A 13 -24.14 -36.02 -34.15
CA VAL A 13 -22.84 -36.33 -33.51
C VAL A 13 -21.77 -35.36 -33.98
N ALA A 14 -21.70 -35.07 -35.28
CA ALA A 14 -20.77 -34.06 -35.81
C ALA A 14 -21.05 -32.69 -35.19
N ALA A 15 -22.31 -32.24 -35.14
CA ALA A 15 -22.66 -30.95 -34.54
C ALA A 15 -22.29 -30.89 -33.04
N ILE A 16 -22.49 -31.97 -32.28
CA ILE A 16 -22.09 -32.05 -30.87
C ILE A 16 -20.56 -31.95 -30.75
N VAL A 17 -19.81 -32.67 -31.57
CA VAL A 17 -18.33 -32.61 -31.58
C VAL A 17 -17.82 -31.21 -31.95
N TRP A 18 -18.45 -30.55 -32.92
CA TRP A 18 -18.11 -29.18 -33.30
C TRP A 18 -18.44 -28.18 -32.18
N LEU A 19 -19.60 -28.31 -31.55
CA LEU A 19 -20.01 -27.44 -30.44
C LEU A 19 -19.13 -27.63 -29.20
N THR A 20 -18.75 -28.87 -28.87
CA THR A 20 -17.84 -29.13 -27.74
C THR A 20 -16.44 -28.64 -28.04
N ALA A 21 -15.92 -28.81 -29.26
CA ALA A 21 -14.64 -28.25 -29.67
C ALA A 21 -14.67 -26.71 -29.60
N LEU A 22 -15.73 -26.06 -30.06
CA LEU A 22 -15.89 -24.61 -29.99
C LEU A 22 -15.92 -24.11 -28.54
N LEU A 23 -16.65 -24.82 -27.65
CA LEU A 23 -16.74 -24.48 -26.22
C LEU A 23 -15.39 -24.66 -25.50
N LEU A 24 -14.62 -25.70 -25.85
CA LEU A 24 -13.28 -25.91 -25.31
C LEU A 24 -12.30 -24.83 -25.79
N LEU A 25 -12.40 -24.41 -27.06
CA LEU A 25 -11.61 -23.31 -27.61
C LEU A 25 -11.93 -21.96 -26.96
N THR A 26 -13.21 -21.65 -26.73
CA THR A 26 -13.60 -20.38 -26.09
C THR A 26 -13.21 -20.37 -24.61
N THR A 27 -13.42 -21.47 -23.88
CA THR A 27 -12.99 -21.55 -22.47
C THR A 27 -11.48 -21.50 -22.30
N ALA A 28 -10.70 -22.14 -23.17
CA ALA A 28 -9.24 -22.00 -23.20
C ALA A 28 -8.81 -20.55 -23.49
N SER A 29 -9.49 -19.87 -24.40
CA SER A 29 -9.21 -18.46 -24.72
C SER A 29 -9.51 -17.53 -23.54
N LEU A 30 -10.61 -17.76 -22.81
CA LEU A 30 -10.97 -17.01 -21.59
C LEU A 30 -9.97 -17.24 -20.44
N LEU A 31 -9.45 -18.46 -20.28
CA LEU A 31 -8.40 -18.76 -19.30
C LEU A 31 -7.07 -18.07 -19.64
N LEU A 32 -6.72 -17.98 -20.93
CA LEU A 32 -5.50 -17.29 -21.37
C LEU A 32 -5.58 -15.77 -21.16
N VAL A 33 -6.75 -15.14 -21.38
CA VAL A 33 -6.98 -13.71 -21.12
C VAL A 33 -6.91 -13.39 -19.62
N ASN A 34 -7.40 -14.29 -18.75
CA ASN A 34 -7.34 -14.08 -17.29
C ASN A 34 -5.94 -14.29 -16.70
N CYS A 35 -5.05 -15.02 -17.38
CA CYS A 35 -3.64 -15.17 -16.98
C CYS A 35 -2.71 -14.08 -17.53
N SER A 36 -3.20 -13.23 -18.44
CA SER A 36 -2.43 -12.16 -19.07
C SER A 36 -2.84 -10.77 -18.61
N HIS A 37 -3.40 -10.66 -17.39
CA HIS A 37 -3.33 -9.40 -16.66
C HIS A 37 -1.86 -9.21 -16.23
N GLU A 38 -1.01 -8.87 -17.20
CA GLU A 38 0.27 -8.22 -16.93
C GLU A 38 -0.08 -7.04 -16.04
N VAL A 39 0.39 -7.09 -14.79
CA VAL A 39 0.47 -5.91 -13.96
C VAL A 39 1.26 -4.93 -14.80
N GLN A 40 0.57 -3.91 -15.30
CA GLN A 40 1.19 -2.84 -16.07
C GLN A 40 2.17 -2.17 -15.09
N GLU A 41 3.45 -2.58 -15.14
CA GLU A 41 4.58 -1.97 -14.43
C GLU A 41 4.89 -0.56 -14.99
N ASP A 42 3.87 0.18 -15.41
CA ASP A 42 4.04 1.58 -15.70
C ASP A 42 4.27 2.31 -14.38
N ASP A 43 5.51 2.76 -14.21
CA ASP A 43 5.98 3.83 -13.32
C ASP A 43 6.63 3.44 -11.97
N ALA A 44 6.74 2.15 -11.63
CA ALA A 44 7.56 1.76 -10.47
C ALA A 44 9.08 1.93 -10.71
N ALA A 45 9.51 1.89 -11.98
CA ALA A 45 10.90 2.01 -12.38
C ALA A 45 11.46 3.45 -12.35
N ALA A 46 10.61 4.48 -12.18
CA ALA A 46 11.04 5.89 -12.20
C ALA A 46 11.39 6.45 -10.82
N TYR A 47 10.86 5.87 -9.75
CA TYR A 47 11.13 6.32 -8.39
C TYR A 47 12.23 5.48 -7.74
N ASP A 48 13.46 5.99 -7.80
CA ASP A 48 14.58 5.48 -6.99
C ASP A 48 14.62 6.22 -5.64
N PRO A 49 14.02 5.66 -4.56
CA PRO A 49 14.04 6.29 -3.24
C PRO A 49 15.46 6.39 -2.67
N LEU A 50 16.36 5.48 -3.05
CA LEU A 50 17.72 5.44 -2.53
C LEU A 50 18.56 6.57 -3.16
N ALA A 51 18.47 6.77 -4.47
CA ALA A 51 19.12 7.91 -5.12
C ALA A 51 18.59 9.26 -4.58
N LYS A 52 17.29 9.38 -4.33
CA LYS A 52 16.73 10.58 -3.68
C LYS A 52 17.26 10.77 -2.25
N ALA A 53 17.35 9.70 -1.47
CA ALA A 53 17.90 9.74 -0.12
C ALA A 53 19.39 10.17 -0.13
N TYR A 54 20.20 9.63 -1.04
CA TYR A 54 21.60 10.04 -1.19
C TYR A 54 21.74 11.51 -1.63
N ALA A 55 20.94 11.96 -2.59
CA ALA A 55 20.97 13.35 -3.04
C ALA A 55 20.56 14.35 -1.94
N SER A 56 19.77 13.90 -0.96
CA SER A 56 19.33 14.68 0.20
C SER A 56 20.14 14.41 1.47
N ALA A 57 21.16 13.55 1.40
CA ALA A 57 21.99 13.20 2.54
C ALA A 57 22.62 14.47 3.15
N GLY A 58 22.50 14.62 4.47
CA GLY A 58 22.96 15.81 5.19
C GLY A 58 21.99 17.02 5.14
N SER A 59 20.95 16.97 4.31
CA SER A 59 19.92 18.02 4.18
C SER A 59 18.59 17.56 4.78
N TYR A 60 18.55 17.33 6.09
CA TYR A 60 17.35 16.98 6.82
C TYR A 60 16.94 18.11 7.78
N ASN A 61 15.67 18.50 7.73
CA ASN A 61 15.14 19.60 8.54
C ASN A 61 14.99 19.23 10.03
N ASN A 62 14.80 17.95 10.33
CA ASN A 62 14.66 17.44 11.69
C ASN A 62 15.64 16.29 11.91
N ARG A 63 16.67 16.52 12.75
CA ARG A 63 17.66 15.50 13.11
C ARG A 63 17.10 14.42 14.01
N GLU A 64 15.99 14.73 14.66
CA GLU A 64 15.28 13.89 15.62
C GLU A 64 13.96 13.39 15.01
N ALA A 65 13.93 13.18 13.69
CA ALA A 65 12.76 12.66 13.00
C ALA A 65 12.36 11.24 13.47
N GLY A 66 13.30 10.51 14.09
CA GLY A 66 13.01 9.24 14.78
C GLY A 66 12.13 9.40 16.03
N VAL A 67 12.09 10.59 16.63
CA VAL A 67 11.15 10.93 17.70
C VAL A 67 9.87 11.50 17.07
N PRO A 68 8.78 10.72 17.00
CA PRO A 68 7.57 11.17 16.34
C PRO A 68 6.97 12.35 17.09
N SER A 69 6.31 13.20 16.33
CA SER A 69 5.65 14.41 16.81
C SER A 69 4.72 14.21 18.00
N MET A 70 4.04 13.06 18.07
CA MET A 70 3.14 12.68 19.16
C MET A 70 3.86 12.67 20.52
N CYS A 71 5.16 12.35 20.56
CA CYS A 71 5.97 12.34 21.78
C CYS A 71 6.13 13.73 22.42
N TYR A 72 6.02 14.80 21.64
CA TYR A 72 6.15 16.18 22.12
C TYR A 72 4.82 16.77 22.64
N THR A 73 3.75 15.98 22.67
CA THR A 73 2.44 16.44 23.14
C THR A 73 2.54 16.94 24.58
N LYS A 74 2.06 18.15 24.84
CA LYS A 74 2.01 18.69 26.21
C LYS A 74 0.92 17.98 27.01
N THR A 75 1.32 17.04 27.85
CA THR A 75 0.39 16.25 28.69
C THR A 75 0.14 16.87 30.06
N GLY A 76 0.86 17.92 30.44
CA GLY A 76 0.79 18.46 31.82
C GLY A 76 1.33 17.50 32.89
N GLY A 77 2.10 16.47 32.48
CA GLY A 77 2.69 15.50 33.39
C GLY A 77 1.75 14.38 33.85
N VAL A 78 0.51 14.32 33.34
CA VAL A 78 -0.45 13.26 33.71
C VAL A 78 -0.28 11.99 32.88
N SER A 79 0.44 12.05 31.76
CA SER A 79 0.69 10.90 30.89
C SER A 79 2.02 11.03 30.15
N ASN A 80 2.59 9.89 29.78
CA ASN A 80 3.80 9.78 28.95
C ASN A 80 3.41 9.28 27.55
N PRO A 81 3.45 10.13 26.51
CA PRO A 81 3.07 9.72 25.15
C PRO A 81 4.05 8.70 24.54
N CYS A 82 5.31 8.68 24.97
CA CYS A 82 6.33 7.73 24.51
C CYS A 82 5.97 6.27 24.89
N TRP A 83 5.26 6.09 26.00
CA TRP A 83 4.75 4.79 26.46
C TRP A 83 3.70 4.17 25.52
N THR A 84 3.26 4.88 24.48
CA THR A 84 2.38 4.26 23.47
C THR A 84 3.09 3.19 22.66
N CYS A 85 4.40 3.34 22.43
CA CYS A 85 5.20 2.43 21.61
C CYS A 85 6.36 1.80 22.39
N HIS A 86 6.95 2.55 23.32
CA HIS A 86 8.10 2.11 24.10
C HIS A 86 7.64 1.49 25.43
N THR A 87 7.07 0.30 25.34
CA THR A 87 6.56 -0.49 26.47
C THR A 87 7.41 -1.72 26.71
N THR A 88 6.89 -2.69 27.46
CA THR A 88 7.41 -4.06 27.42
C THR A 88 7.45 -4.56 25.96
N PRO A 89 8.58 -5.13 25.50
CA PRO A 89 8.70 -5.66 24.15
C PRO A 89 7.70 -6.80 23.94
N VAL A 90 6.92 -6.72 22.88
CA VAL A 90 6.01 -7.78 22.42
C VAL A 90 6.06 -7.80 20.90
N PHE A 91 6.34 -8.97 20.33
CA PHE A 91 6.37 -9.17 18.89
C PHE A 91 5.12 -8.56 18.21
N PRO A 92 5.26 -7.76 17.14
CA PRO A 92 6.49 -7.55 16.35
C PRO A 92 7.41 -6.42 16.84
N ASN A 93 7.07 -5.73 17.92
CA ASN A 93 7.91 -4.68 18.49
C ASN A 93 8.82 -5.26 19.57
N GLU A 94 10.08 -5.50 19.21
CA GLU A 94 11.11 -6.04 20.11
C GLU A 94 12.00 -4.94 20.72
N LEU A 95 11.65 -3.67 20.57
CA LEU A 95 12.42 -2.56 21.15
C LEU A 95 12.35 -2.61 22.68
N ILE A 96 13.52 -2.55 23.33
CA ILE A 96 13.69 -2.53 24.79
C ILE A 96 14.40 -1.25 25.19
N ASP A 97 13.66 -0.15 25.16
CA ASP A 97 14.20 1.21 25.36
C ASP A 97 13.36 2.01 26.36
N TRP A 98 12.53 1.34 27.15
CA TRP A 98 11.77 1.98 28.22
C TRP A 98 12.66 2.67 29.27
N GLN A 99 13.87 2.16 29.49
CA GLN A 99 14.86 2.75 30.38
C GLN A 99 15.35 4.12 29.89
N LEU A 100 15.44 4.33 28.56
CA LEU A 100 15.83 5.62 27.99
C LEU A 100 14.79 6.71 28.29
N GLN A 101 13.52 6.33 28.46
CA GLN A 101 12.47 7.26 28.90
C GLN A 101 12.60 7.63 30.38
N GLU A 102 12.97 6.67 31.23
CA GLU A 102 13.20 6.90 32.67
C GLU A 102 14.40 7.81 32.90
N GLU A 103 15.50 7.55 32.19
CA GLU A 103 16.73 8.33 32.25
C GLU A 103 16.62 9.68 31.53
N TYR A 104 15.59 9.85 30.70
CA TYR A 104 15.40 11.01 29.82
C TYR A 104 16.64 11.27 28.96
N ALA A 105 17.23 10.19 28.43
CA ALA A 105 18.51 10.17 27.72
C ALA A 105 18.40 10.66 26.27
N PHE A 106 17.83 11.84 26.07
CA PHE A 106 17.69 12.50 24.79
C PHE A 106 18.94 13.31 24.43
N SER A 107 19.18 13.49 23.12
CA SER A 107 20.09 14.53 22.67
C SER A 107 19.54 15.91 23.06
N ASP A 108 20.41 16.93 23.16
CA ASP A 108 19.97 18.31 23.37
C ASP A 108 18.98 18.78 22.29
N VAL A 109 19.08 18.24 21.08
CA VAL A 109 18.19 18.56 19.95
C VAL A 109 16.79 18.00 20.19
N ALA A 110 16.69 16.77 20.72
CA ALA A 110 15.43 16.07 20.97
C ALA A 110 14.62 16.65 22.15
N LEU A 111 15.19 17.59 22.91
CA LEU A 111 14.46 18.31 23.97
C LEU A 111 13.46 19.33 23.41
N THR A 112 13.50 19.60 22.10
CA THR A 112 12.63 20.57 21.43
C THR A 112 11.90 19.94 20.26
N ASN A 113 10.65 20.31 20.05
CA ASN A 113 9.86 19.81 18.94
C ASN A 113 10.23 20.54 17.64
N HIS A 114 10.80 19.82 16.68
CA HIS A 114 11.19 20.35 15.36
C HIS A 114 10.13 20.12 14.27
N TRP A 115 9.02 19.46 14.58
CA TRP A 115 7.94 19.21 13.64
C TRP A 115 7.10 20.48 13.42
N SER A 116 7.17 21.05 12.22
CA SER A 116 6.46 22.28 11.84
C SER A 116 5.07 22.05 11.20
N ASN A 117 4.72 20.80 10.89
CA ASN A 117 3.60 20.44 10.03
C ASN A 117 2.40 19.80 10.77
N LEU A 118 2.45 19.72 12.10
CA LEU A 118 1.46 19.06 12.96
C LEU A 118 0.14 19.80 13.11
N PHE A 119 0.19 21.13 13.08
CA PHE A 119 -0.96 22.00 13.35
C PHE A 119 -1.27 22.93 12.18
N THR A 120 -0.87 22.53 10.97
CA THR A 120 -1.24 23.23 9.75
C THR A 120 -2.70 22.94 9.43
N ASP A 121 -3.54 23.98 9.41
CA ASP A 121 -4.89 23.86 8.86
C ASP A 121 -4.80 23.52 7.37
N ARG A 122 -5.27 22.31 7.02
CA ARG A 122 -5.33 21.81 5.64
C ARG A 122 -6.76 21.79 5.10
N SER A 123 -7.76 22.29 5.83
CA SER A 123 -9.17 22.21 5.43
C SER A 123 -9.43 22.82 4.05
N SER A 124 -8.80 23.96 3.73
CA SER A 124 -8.92 24.56 2.40
C SER A 124 -8.32 23.67 1.29
N GLY A 125 -7.16 23.07 1.53
CA GLY A 125 -6.50 22.20 0.57
C GLY A 125 -7.28 20.90 0.36
N ILE A 126 -7.77 20.30 1.44
CA ILE A 126 -8.61 19.10 1.40
C ILE A 126 -9.90 19.37 0.62
N LYS A 127 -10.54 20.53 0.84
CA LYS A 127 -11.76 20.92 0.10
C LYS A 127 -11.55 21.04 -1.41
N ALA A 128 -10.32 21.28 -1.86
CA ALA A 128 -9.98 21.35 -3.27
C ALA A 128 -9.72 19.98 -3.92
N ILE A 129 -9.59 18.91 -3.13
CA ILE A 129 -9.40 17.54 -3.62
C ILE A 129 -10.77 16.92 -3.89
N SER A 130 -11.00 16.46 -5.12
CA SER A 130 -12.25 15.77 -5.48
C SER A 130 -12.25 14.31 -5.01
N ASP A 131 -13.43 13.76 -4.77
CA ASP A 131 -13.58 12.34 -4.41
C ASP A 131 -12.93 11.40 -5.44
N ASN A 132 -13.03 11.73 -6.73
CA ASN A 132 -12.41 10.94 -7.79
C ASN A 132 -10.87 10.97 -7.70
N ALA A 133 -10.28 12.15 -7.43
CA ALA A 133 -8.84 12.27 -7.24
C ALA A 133 -8.36 11.52 -5.99
N ALA A 134 -9.12 11.60 -4.90
CA ALA A 134 -8.82 10.84 -3.68
C ALA A 134 -8.90 9.32 -3.93
N LEU A 135 -9.95 8.85 -4.60
CA LEU A 135 -10.14 7.43 -4.94
C LEU A 135 -9.07 6.91 -5.91
N GLN A 136 -8.60 7.74 -6.84
CA GLN A 136 -7.50 7.39 -7.73
C GLN A 136 -6.17 7.21 -6.99
N TYR A 137 -5.93 7.97 -5.91
CA TYR A 137 -4.70 7.88 -5.15
C TYR A 137 -4.64 6.66 -4.22
N VAL A 138 -5.77 6.25 -3.64
CA VAL A 138 -5.82 5.16 -2.64
C VAL A 138 -6.03 3.77 -3.22
N ARG A 139 -6.38 3.67 -4.51
CA ARG A 139 -6.58 2.41 -5.22
C ARG A 139 -5.32 2.03 -5.99
#